data_AF-A0A2A5FJI9-F1
#
_entry.id   AF-A0A2A5FJI9-F1
#
_cell.length_a   1.000
_cell.length_b   1.000
_cell.length_c   1.000
_cell.angle_alpha   90.00
_cell.angle_beta   90.00
_cell.angle_gamma   90.00
#
_symmetry.space_group_name_H-M   'P 1'
#
loop_
_entity.id
_entity.type
_entity.pdbx_description
1 polymer ?
#
loop_
_entity_poly.entity_id
_entity_poly.type
_entity_poly.pdbx_seq_one_letter_code
_entity_poly.pdbx_strand_id
1 'polypeptide(L)'
;MLESVAIIQLDSPSVVLLMLSLLSGVLIVLLRHNFTREWSLAKWTLTDLRRIQKRSAEEAPSYSGIIIAQLQGVLAITTIVYGCSLTFDFSFTSINSLLLGLGFGFASLVIRLLVFFLLGRFTITQNVSVIHNALQRHISSWLSLTVGVLALLFSLRPYLLTVMGQEAFLISWGFWTIYRVWQVTATSIRSLSRLWWVIVYLCALEILPVLFIIKLIISVL
;
A
#
# COMPACT_ATOMS: atom_id res chain seq x y z
N MET A 1 36.72 19.48 -5.07
CA MET A 1 35.86 19.19 -6.24
C MET A 1 34.95 17.98 -6.01
N LEU A 2 35.41 16.88 -5.39
CA LEU A 2 34.51 15.76 -5.02
C LEU A 2 33.45 16.16 -3.98
N GLU A 3 33.83 16.91 -2.94
CA GLU A 3 32.88 17.36 -1.90
C GLU A 3 31.77 18.26 -2.46
N SER A 4 32.08 19.17 -3.38
CA SER A 4 31.06 20.02 -4.01
C SER A 4 30.07 19.23 -4.86
N VAL A 5 30.51 18.16 -5.53
CA VAL A 5 29.61 17.28 -6.30
C VAL A 5 28.74 16.46 -5.36
N ALA A 6 29.29 15.94 -4.26
CA ALA A 6 28.53 15.21 -3.25
C ALA A 6 27.46 16.07 -2.57
N ILE A 7 27.77 17.34 -2.25
CA ILE A 7 26.82 18.29 -1.66
C ILE A 7 25.70 18.63 -2.65
N ILE A 8 26.02 18.89 -3.93
CA ILE A 8 25.02 19.18 -4.97
C ILE A 8 24.10 17.96 -5.21
N GLN A 9 24.64 16.75 -5.11
CA GLN A 9 23.87 15.51 -5.29
C GLN A 9 22.94 15.24 -4.09
N LEU A 10 23.36 15.63 -2.87
CA LEU A 10 22.55 15.58 -1.65
C LEU A 10 21.37 16.56 -1.66
N ASP A 11 21.52 17.71 -2.32
CA ASP A 11 20.50 18.76 -2.42
C ASP A 11 19.57 18.62 -3.65
N SER A 12 19.86 17.67 -4.55
CA SER A 12 19.05 17.48 -5.75
C SER A 12 17.72 16.77 -5.42
N PRO A 13 16.57 17.35 -5.80
CA PRO A 13 15.27 16.72 -5.54
C PRO A 13 15.14 15.42 -6.33
N SER A 14 14.66 14.37 -5.67
CA SER A 14 14.47 13.07 -6.30
C SER A 14 13.25 13.10 -7.25
N VAL A 15 13.52 13.37 -8.53
CA VAL A 15 12.50 13.47 -9.59
C VAL A 15 11.58 12.25 -9.62
N VAL A 16 12.11 11.05 -9.36
CA VAL A 16 11.32 9.80 -9.36
C VAL A 16 10.31 9.76 -8.21
N LEU A 17 10.68 10.15 -6.98
CA LEU A 17 9.74 10.24 -5.86
C LEU A 17 8.69 11.32 -6.13
N LEU A 18 9.09 12.44 -6.73
CA LEU A 18 8.16 13.47 -7.17
C LEU A 18 7.12 12.91 -8.13
N MET A 19 7.55 12.22 -9.19
CA MET A 19 6.66 11.65 -10.20
C MET A 19 5.72 10.59 -9.60
N LEU A 20 6.23 9.72 -8.72
CA LEU A 20 5.39 8.74 -8.01
C LEU A 20 4.34 9.42 -7.12
N SER A 21 4.73 10.49 -6.42
CA SER A 21 3.81 11.25 -5.56
C SER A 21 2.71 11.96 -6.36
N LEU A 22 3.07 12.58 -7.50
CA LEU A 22 2.13 13.21 -8.42
C LEU A 22 1.17 12.19 -9.04
N LEU A 23 1.69 11.03 -9.47
CA LEU A 23 0.88 9.96 -10.03
C LEU A 23 -0.13 9.41 -9.00
N SER A 24 0.31 9.20 -7.75
CA SER A 24 -0.59 8.84 -6.64
C SER A 24 -1.68 9.91 -6.44
N GLY A 25 -1.29 11.20 -6.42
CA GLY A 25 -2.22 12.32 -6.29
C GLY A 25 -3.27 12.36 -7.40
N VAL A 26 -2.86 12.22 -8.67
CA VAL A 26 -3.77 12.18 -9.83
C VAL A 26 -4.76 11.03 -9.70
N LEU A 27 -4.31 9.83 -9.32
CA LEU A 27 -5.20 8.69 -9.11
C LEU A 27 -6.21 8.92 -7.98
N ILE A 28 -5.81 9.59 -6.91
CA ILE A 28 -6.72 9.96 -5.81
C ILE A 28 -7.76 10.98 -6.28
N VAL A 29 -7.35 11.99 -7.05
CA VAL A 29 -8.27 12.98 -7.62
C VAL A 29 -9.25 12.31 -8.58
N LEU A 30 -8.78 11.40 -9.45
CA LEU A 30 -9.62 10.61 -10.34
C LEU A 30 -10.62 9.74 -9.56
N LEU A 31 -10.17 9.07 -8.49
CA LEU A 31 -11.05 8.29 -7.62
C LEU A 31 -12.13 9.19 -6.99
N ARG A 32 -11.74 10.36 -6.48
CA ARG A 32 -12.65 11.31 -5.85
C ARG A 32 -13.68 11.89 -6.84
N HIS A 33 -13.25 12.22 -8.05
CA HIS A 33 -14.11 12.90 -9.02
C HIS A 33 -15.02 11.94 -9.79
N ASN A 34 -14.46 10.85 -10.31
CA ASN A 34 -15.19 9.93 -11.19
C ASN A 34 -15.90 8.82 -10.40
N PHE A 35 -15.46 8.54 -9.17
CA PHE A 35 -15.98 7.45 -8.35
C PHE A 35 -16.33 7.94 -6.94
N THR A 36 -17.19 8.97 -6.86
CA THR A 36 -17.65 9.58 -5.60
C THR A 36 -18.17 8.55 -4.59
N ARG A 37 -18.82 7.48 -5.07
CA ARG A 37 -19.27 6.34 -4.28
C ARG A 37 -18.11 5.56 -3.66
N GLU A 38 -17.12 5.14 -4.45
CA GLU A 38 -15.93 4.43 -3.96
C GLU A 38 -15.12 5.31 -3.00
N TRP A 39 -15.06 6.61 -3.25
CA TRP A 39 -14.44 7.58 -2.34
C TRP A 39 -15.20 7.74 -1.02
N SER A 40 -16.54 7.68 -1.05
CA SER A 40 -17.36 7.70 0.17
C SER A 40 -17.14 6.44 1.03
N LEU A 41 -17.03 5.28 0.38
CA LEU A 41 -16.67 4.02 1.04
C LEU A 41 -15.25 4.08 1.62
N ALA A 42 -14.31 4.67 0.88
CA ALA A 42 -12.95 4.91 1.38
C ALA A 42 -12.94 5.86 2.59
N LYS A 43 -13.75 6.91 2.63
CA LYS A 43 -13.87 7.75 3.83
C LYS A 43 -14.42 6.96 5.01
N TRP A 44 -15.46 6.17 4.79
CA TRP A 44 -16.06 5.36 5.83
C TRP A 44 -15.14 4.27 6.36
N THR A 45 -14.09 3.85 5.62
CA THR A 45 -13.15 2.86 6.18
C THR A 45 -12.42 3.38 7.39
N LEU A 46 -12.30 4.70 7.55
CA LEU A 46 -11.66 5.30 8.71
C LEU A 46 -12.64 5.53 9.89
N THR A 47 -13.92 5.74 9.60
CA THR A 47 -14.88 6.23 10.59
C THR A 47 -15.97 5.22 10.97
N ASP A 48 -16.45 4.40 10.03
CA ASP A 48 -17.61 3.51 10.25
C ASP A 48 -17.55 2.22 9.42
N LEU A 49 -16.91 1.20 10.01
CA LEU A 49 -16.76 -0.12 9.39
C LEU A 49 -18.09 -0.85 9.18
N ARG A 50 -19.07 -0.65 10.07
CA ARG A 50 -20.37 -1.32 9.98
C ARG A 50 -21.14 -0.88 8.74
N ARG A 51 -21.02 0.40 8.39
CA ARG A 51 -21.65 0.97 7.20
C ARG A 51 -21.08 0.38 5.91
N ILE A 52 -19.79 0.12 5.86
CA ILE A 52 -19.14 -0.52 4.72
C ILE A 52 -19.57 -1.97 4.58
N GLN A 53 -19.64 -2.71 5.69
CA GLN A 53 -20.06 -4.11 5.65
C GLN A 53 -21.46 -4.27 5.04
N LYS A 54 -22.40 -3.38 5.39
CA LYS A 54 -23.75 -3.39 4.81
C LYS A 54 -23.74 -3.01 3.33
N ARG A 55 -23.14 -1.87 2.99
CA ARG A 55 -23.10 -1.34 1.62
C ARG A 55 -22.31 -2.23 0.65
N SER A 56 -21.21 -2.85 1.08
CA SER A 56 -20.41 -3.73 0.22
C SER A 56 -21.08 -5.07 -0.09
N ALA A 57 -22.04 -5.50 0.74
CA ALA A 57 -22.81 -6.72 0.51
C ALA A 57 -24.00 -6.49 -0.43
N GLU A 58 -24.60 -5.29 -0.41
CA GLU A 58 -25.81 -4.96 -1.16
C GLU A 58 -25.55 -4.45 -2.59
N GLU A 59 -24.32 -4.02 -2.88
CA GLU A 59 -24.12 -2.95 -3.85
C GLU A 59 -22.85 -3.24 -4.68
N ALA A 60 -23.00 -3.61 -5.95
CA ALA A 60 -21.87 -4.02 -6.80
C ALA A 60 -20.86 -2.86 -7.01
N PRO A 61 -19.55 -3.12 -6.85
CA PRO A 61 -18.50 -2.12 -7.07
C PRO A 61 -18.28 -1.84 -8.56
N SER A 62 -17.82 -0.62 -8.88
CA SER A 62 -17.46 -0.27 -10.26
C SER A 62 -16.12 -0.89 -10.63
N TYR A 63 -16.07 -1.67 -11.73
CA TYR A 63 -14.84 -2.32 -12.21
C TYR A 63 -13.68 -1.32 -12.38
N SER A 64 -13.97 -0.14 -12.91
CA SER A 64 -12.97 0.92 -13.14
C SER A 64 -12.41 1.46 -11.82
N GLY A 65 -13.27 1.64 -10.81
CA GLY A 65 -12.85 2.08 -9.47
C GLY A 65 -11.98 1.05 -8.75
N ILE A 66 -12.28 -0.25 -8.95
CA ILE A 66 -11.44 -1.34 -8.43
C ILE A 66 -10.04 -1.28 -9.03
N ILE A 67 -9.93 -1.11 -10.36
CA ILE A 67 -8.62 -1.04 -11.04
C ILE A 67 -7.79 0.12 -10.50
N ILE A 68 -8.38 1.30 -10.33
CA ILE A 68 -7.68 2.48 -9.79
C ILE A 68 -7.19 2.21 -8.36
N ALA A 69 -8.02 1.62 -7.50
CA ALA A 69 -7.63 1.34 -6.12
C ALA A 69 -6.51 0.27 -6.02
N GLN A 70 -6.50 -0.71 -6.93
CA GLN A 70 -5.42 -1.70 -6.99
C GLN A 70 -4.11 -1.08 -7.51
N LEU A 71 -4.19 -0.22 -8.54
CA LEU A 71 -3.03 0.54 -9.03
C LEU A 71 -2.43 1.43 -7.94
N GLN A 72 -3.27 2.09 -7.12
CA GLN A 72 -2.83 2.84 -5.96
C GLN A 72 -2.06 1.98 -4.95
N GLY A 73 -2.51 0.74 -4.72
CA GLY A 73 -1.79 -0.23 -3.88
C GLY A 73 -0.42 -0.62 -4.44
N VAL A 74 -0.33 -0.88 -5.75
CA VAL A 74 0.95 -1.18 -6.43
C VAL A 74 1.91 0.01 -6.33
N LEU A 75 1.42 1.23 -6.56
CA LEU A 75 2.21 2.45 -6.45
C LEU A 75 2.68 2.71 -5.03
N ALA A 76 1.86 2.42 -4.02
CA ALA A 76 2.26 2.56 -2.62
C ALA A 76 3.45 1.66 -2.29
N ILE A 77 3.38 0.38 -2.66
CA ILE A 77 4.48 -0.59 -2.47
C ILE A 77 5.72 -0.15 -3.25
N THR A 78 5.54 0.27 -4.50
CA THR A 78 6.64 0.75 -5.36
C THR A 78 7.35 1.94 -4.73
N THR A 79 6.59 2.89 -4.18
CA THR A 79 7.13 4.09 -3.56
C THR A 79 7.86 3.79 -2.25
N ILE A 80 7.36 2.85 -1.44
CA ILE A 80 8.04 2.37 -0.23
C ILE A 80 9.36 1.69 -0.58
N VAL A 81 9.34 0.73 -1.52
CA VAL A 81 10.55 -0.01 -1.94
C VAL A 81 11.58 0.94 -2.53
N TYR A 82 11.16 1.85 -3.40
CA TYR A 82 12.03 2.86 -3.99
C TYR A 82 12.61 3.81 -2.92
N GLY A 83 11.76 4.33 -2.03
CA GLY A 83 12.16 5.19 -0.91
C GLY A 83 13.19 4.51 0.00
N CYS A 84 12.96 3.26 0.39
CA CYS A 84 13.93 2.48 1.16
C CYS A 84 15.22 2.22 0.37
N SER A 85 15.14 1.90 -0.92
CA SER A 85 16.35 1.64 -1.72
C SER A 85 17.28 2.85 -1.81
N LEU A 86 16.71 4.06 -1.83
CA LEU A 86 17.47 5.31 -1.81
C LEU A 86 18.13 5.59 -0.46
N THR A 87 17.53 5.17 0.65
CA THR A 87 18.10 5.41 1.99
C THR A 87 19.16 4.40 2.37
N PHE A 88 19.12 3.19 1.80
CA PHE A 88 20.06 2.11 2.12
C PHE A 88 21.32 2.09 1.26
N ASP A 89 21.50 3.05 0.34
CA ASP A 89 22.63 3.09 -0.59
C ASP A 89 22.89 1.74 -1.27
N PHE A 90 21.83 1.00 -1.59
CA PHE A 90 21.99 -0.19 -2.41
C PHE A 90 22.57 0.26 -3.76
N SER A 91 23.61 -0.44 -4.22
CA SER A 91 24.26 -0.23 -5.53
C SER A 91 23.36 -0.55 -6.75
N PHE A 92 22.04 -0.49 -6.57
CA PHE A 92 21.07 -0.59 -7.65
C PHE A 92 20.93 0.75 -8.35
N THR A 93 20.88 0.71 -9.69
CA THR A 93 20.46 1.86 -10.48
C THR A 93 19.01 2.22 -10.15
N SER A 94 18.63 3.51 -10.26
CA SER A 94 17.27 3.98 -9.96
C SER A 94 16.17 3.26 -10.75
N ILE A 95 16.51 2.73 -11.93
CA ILE A 95 15.60 1.94 -12.76
C ILE A 95 15.36 0.55 -12.16
N ASN A 96 16.40 -0.09 -11.64
CA ASN A 96 16.30 -1.42 -11.04
C ASN A 96 15.46 -1.39 -9.76
N SER A 97 15.61 -0.37 -8.91
CA SER A 97 14.79 -0.24 -7.70
C SER A 97 13.33 0.03 -8.01
N LEU A 98 13.03 0.81 -9.06
CA LEU A 98 11.66 1.05 -9.50
C LEU A 98 11.02 -0.22 -10.09
N LEU A 99 11.76 -0.99 -10.90
CA LEU A 99 11.33 -2.29 -11.42
C LEU A 99 11.08 -3.30 -10.30
N LEU A 100 11.95 -3.36 -9.29
CA LEU A 100 11.75 -4.18 -8.10
C LEU A 100 10.47 -3.79 -7.36
N GLY A 101 10.26 -2.49 -7.12
CA GLY A 101 9.07 -1.97 -6.45
C GLY A 101 7.78 -2.32 -7.20
N LEU A 102 7.76 -2.14 -8.52
CA LEU A 102 6.64 -2.54 -9.37
C LEU A 102 6.43 -4.05 -9.35
N GLY A 103 7.51 -4.83 -9.46
CA GLY A 103 7.47 -6.30 -9.40
C GLY A 103 6.86 -6.81 -8.10
N PHE A 104 7.27 -6.27 -6.94
CA PHE A 104 6.69 -6.59 -5.65
C PHE A 104 5.21 -6.17 -5.56
N GLY A 105 4.87 -4.98 -6.05
CA GLY A 105 3.49 -4.50 -6.07
C GLY A 105 2.57 -5.40 -6.91
N PHE A 106 3.00 -5.78 -8.12
CA PHE A 106 2.26 -6.69 -8.98
C PHE A 106 2.18 -8.11 -8.41
N ALA A 107 3.27 -8.65 -7.86
CA ALA A 107 3.26 -9.96 -7.22
C ALA A 107 2.28 -10.00 -6.03
N SER A 108 2.27 -8.96 -5.20
CA SER A 108 1.31 -8.82 -4.09
C SER A 108 -0.13 -8.77 -4.61
N LEU A 109 -0.39 -8.04 -5.70
CA LEU A 109 -1.72 -7.99 -6.34
C LEU A 109 -2.16 -9.37 -6.85
N VAL A 110 -1.28 -10.10 -7.54
CA VAL A 110 -1.59 -11.43 -8.10
C VAL A 110 -1.90 -12.43 -6.99
N ILE A 111 -1.06 -12.49 -5.95
CA ILE A 111 -1.28 -13.37 -4.81
C ILE A 111 -2.60 -13.04 -4.12
N ARG A 112 -2.89 -11.75 -3.93
CA ARG A 112 -4.15 -11.28 -3.35
C ARG A 112 -5.36 -11.74 -4.18
N LEU A 113 -5.30 -11.58 -5.51
CA LEU A 113 -6.35 -12.05 -6.42
C LEU A 113 -6.55 -13.56 -6.30
N LEU A 114 -5.46 -14.34 -6.30
CA LEU A 114 -5.53 -15.79 -6.16
C LEU A 114 -6.14 -16.21 -4.82
N VAL A 115 -5.74 -15.58 -3.72
CA VAL A 115 -6.27 -15.90 -2.40
C VAL A 115 -7.77 -15.57 -2.33
N PHE A 116 -8.19 -14.36 -2.70
CA PHE A 116 -9.63 -14.04 -2.68
C PHE A 116 -10.44 -14.85 -3.70
N PHE A 117 -9.84 -15.28 -4.82
CA PHE A 117 -10.48 -16.20 -5.76
C PHE A 117 -10.73 -17.56 -5.12
N LEU A 118 -9.73 -18.13 -4.41
CA LEU A 118 -9.86 -19.39 -3.70
C LEU A 118 -10.90 -19.29 -2.56
N LEU A 119 -10.87 -18.21 -1.77
CA LEU A 119 -11.85 -18.00 -0.70
C LEU A 119 -13.26 -17.70 -1.22
N GLY A 120 -13.39 -17.15 -2.43
CA GLY A 120 -14.68 -16.93 -3.08
C GLY A 120 -15.37 -18.22 -3.52
N ARG A 121 -14.65 -19.35 -3.61
CA ARG A 121 -15.20 -20.66 -4.00
C ARG A 121 -15.98 -21.36 -2.89
N PHE A 122 -15.73 -21.01 -1.63
CA PHE A 122 -16.45 -21.62 -0.50
C PHE A 122 -17.61 -20.72 -0.08
N THR A 123 -18.82 -21.27 -0.08
CA THR A 123 -20.06 -20.54 0.24
C THR A 123 -20.03 -19.88 1.63
N ILE A 124 -19.38 -20.54 2.59
CA ILE A 124 -19.21 -20.03 3.97
C ILE A 124 -18.35 -18.75 3.99
N THR A 125 -17.36 -18.63 3.11
CA THR A 125 -16.39 -17.52 3.10
C THR A 125 -16.64 -16.50 1.99
N GLN A 126 -17.56 -16.76 1.07
CA GLN A 126 -17.84 -15.89 -0.08
C GLN A 126 -18.21 -14.47 0.34
N ASN A 127 -19.23 -14.30 1.20
CA ASN A 127 -19.67 -12.97 1.65
C ASN A 127 -18.56 -12.24 2.44
N VAL A 128 -17.81 -12.98 3.25
CA VAL A 128 -16.71 -12.44 4.04
C VAL A 128 -15.58 -11.96 3.13
N SER A 129 -15.23 -12.74 2.11
CA SER A 129 -14.17 -12.43 1.14
C SER A 129 -14.46 -11.16 0.34
N VAL A 130 -15.72 -10.93 -0.04
CA VAL A 130 -16.14 -9.72 -0.77
C VAL A 130 -15.97 -8.47 0.08
N ILE A 131 -16.45 -8.52 1.34
CA ILE A 131 -16.32 -7.41 2.29
C ILE A 131 -14.85 -7.08 2.56
N HIS A 132 -14.03 -8.11 2.80
CA HIS A 132 -12.61 -7.93 3.09
C HIS A 132 -11.85 -7.40 1.88
N ASN A 133 -12.13 -7.88 0.68
CA ASN A 133 -11.52 -7.36 -0.53
C ASN A 133 -11.89 -5.87 -0.75
N ALA A 134 -13.13 -5.48 -0.49
CA ALA A 134 -13.54 -4.08 -0.57
C ALA A 134 -12.78 -3.19 0.41
N LEU A 135 -12.75 -3.60 1.68
CA LEU A 135 -12.03 -2.91 2.74
C LEU A 135 -10.53 -2.79 2.43
N GLN A 136 -9.92 -3.85 1.90
CA GLN A 136 -8.51 -3.85 1.52
C GLN A 136 -8.17 -2.83 0.44
N ARG A 137 -9.03 -2.68 -0.58
CA ARG A 137 -8.82 -1.71 -1.67
C ARG A 137 -8.76 -0.30 -1.13
N HIS A 138 -9.73 0.07 -0.30
CA HIS A 138 -9.81 1.41 0.28
C HIS A 138 -8.65 1.73 1.22
N ILE A 139 -8.19 0.77 2.03
CA ILE A 139 -7.01 0.99 2.87
C ILE A 139 -5.74 1.11 2.01
N SER A 140 -5.68 0.42 0.87
CA SER A 140 -4.58 0.58 -0.10
C SER A 140 -4.57 1.97 -0.74
N SER A 141 -5.75 2.55 -1.02
CA SER A 141 -5.87 3.95 -1.43
C SER A 141 -5.34 4.92 -0.37
N TRP A 142 -5.68 4.70 0.91
CA TRP A 142 -5.18 5.54 2.00
C TRP A 142 -3.67 5.39 2.23
N LEU A 143 -3.13 4.17 2.18
CA LEU A 143 -1.69 3.93 2.22
C LEU A 143 -0.99 4.65 1.06
N SER A 144 -1.54 4.58 -0.15
CA SER A 144 -1.02 5.30 -1.33
C SER A 144 -1.01 6.82 -1.14
N LEU A 145 -2.03 7.35 -0.47
CA LEU A 145 -2.11 8.76 -0.12
C LEU A 145 -1.04 9.14 0.91
N THR A 146 -0.91 8.41 2.02
CA THR A 146 0.08 8.75 3.05
C THR A 146 1.50 8.63 2.54
N VAL A 147 1.80 7.53 1.83
CA VAL A 147 3.12 7.30 1.22
C VAL A 147 3.39 8.31 0.11
N GLY A 148 2.39 8.69 -0.68
CA GLY A 148 2.51 9.73 -1.71
C GLY A 148 2.83 11.11 -1.10
N VAL A 149 2.18 11.48 0.00
CA VAL A 149 2.49 12.72 0.73
C VAL A 149 3.90 12.69 1.31
N LEU A 150 4.31 11.57 1.92
CA LEU A 150 5.68 11.39 2.41
C LEU A 150 6.70 11.50 1.27
N ALA A 151 6.46 10.85 0.15
CA ALA A 151 7.32 10.91 -1.03
C ALA A 151 7.44 12.34 -1.60
N LEU A 152 6.35 13.12 -1.59
CA LEU A 152 6.38 14.52 -2.00
C LEU A 152 7.24 15.36 -1.04
N LEU A 153 7.07 15.18 0.26
CA LEU A 153 7.87 15.87 1.28
C LEU A 153 9.37 15.53 1.16
N PHE A 154 9.70 14.26 0.99
CA PHE A 154 11.08 13.79 0.83
C PHE A 154 11.69 14.17 -0.52
N SER A 155 10.90 14.27 -1.58
CA SER A 155 11.38 14.78 -2.86
C SER A 155 11.74 16.26 -2.78
N LEU A 156 10.98 17.06 -2.04
CA LEU A 156 11.23 18.49 -1.86
C LEU A 156 12.33 18.79 -0.84
N ARG A 157 12.57 17.87 0.10
CA ARG A 157 13.60 17.98 1.13
C ARG A 157 14.43 16.69 1.19
N PRO A 158 15.41 16.52 0.28
CA PRO A 158 16.21 15.30 0.21
C PRO A 158 17.03 15.04 1.49
N TYR A 159 17.41 16.08 2.23
CA TYR A 159 18.01 15.94 3.57
C TYR A 159 17.10 15.19 4.57
N LEU A 160 15.77 15.34 4.50
CA LEU A 160 14.86 14.58 5.37
C LEU A 160 14.77 13.11 4.96
N LEU A 161 14.96 12.81 3.68
CA LEU A 161 14.97 11.44 3.17
C LEU A 161 16.16 10.66 3.75
N THR A 162 17.35 11.27 3.77
CA THR A 162 18.56 10.60 4.30
C THR A 162 18.49 10.36 5.80
N VAL A 163 17.92 11.30 6.56
CA VAL A 163 17.86 11.20 8.03
C VAL A 163 16.70 10.34 8.53
N MET A 164 15.49 10.49 7.96
CA MET A 164 14.27 9.87 8.49
C MET A 164 13.44 9.10 7.45
N GLY A 165 13.89 9.03 6.20
CA GLY A 165 13.11 8.46 5.11
C GLY A 165 12.71 7.00 5.36
N GLN A 166 13.67 6.18 5.76
CA GLN A 166 13.46 4.76 6.04
C GLN A 166 12.42 4.56 7.16
N GLU A 167 12.63 5.21 8.30
CA GLU A 167 11.74 5.08 9.46
C GLU A 167 10.33 5.53 9.10
N ALA A 168 10.19 6.66 8.39
CA ALA A 168 8.88 7.17 7.99
C ALA A 168 8.12 6.22 7.05
N PHE A 169 8.79 5.64 6.04
CA PHE A 169 8.14 4.68 5.14
C PHE A 169 7.77 3.37 5.86
N LEU A 170 8.66 2.84 6.72
CA LEU A 170 8.38 1.62 7.49
C LEU A 170 7.30 1.82 8.55
N ILE A 171 7.31 2.96 9.27
CA ILE A 171 6.28 3.30 10.25
C ILE A 171 4.93 3.50 9.54
N SER A 172 4.91 4.20 8.40
CA SER A 172 3.67 4.38 7.63
C SER A 172 3.10 3.03 7.19
N TRP A 173 3.93 2.15 6.62
CA TRP A 173 3.51 0.82 6.24
C TRP A 173 3.03 0.00 7.45
N GLY A 174 3.83 -0.07 8.51
CA GLY A 174 3.52 -0.82 9.74
C GLY A 174 2.23 -0.34 10.41
N PHE A 175 2.02 0.98 10.48
CA PHE A 175 0.77 1.56 10.98
C PHE A 175 -0.44 1.06 10.17
N TRP A 176 -0.36 1.12 8.83
CA TRP A 176 -1.45 0.66 7.98
C TRP A 176 -1.65 -0.86 8.04
N THR A 177 -0.59 -1.64 8.22
CA THR A 177 -0.68 -3.10 8.44
C THR A 177 -1.39 -3.41 9.75
N ILE A 178 -0.98 -2.77 10.86
CA ILE A 178 -1.62 -2.94 12.17
C ILE A 178 -3.10 -2.51 12.10
N TYR A 179 -3.37 -1.38 11.46
CA TYR A 179 -4.73 -0.89 11.27
C TYR A 179 -5.59 -1.89 10.49
N ARG A 180 -5.06 -2.50 9.43
CA ARG A 180 -5.75 -3.57 8.68
C ARG A 180 -6.05 -4.78 9.56
N VAL A 181 -5.06 -5.28 10.30
CA VAL A 181 -5.24 -6.43 11.21
C VAL A 181 -6.31 -6.13 12.26
N TRP A 182 -6.30 -4.92 12.83
CA TRP A 182 -7.32 -4.48 13.75
C TRP A 182 -8.72 -4.45 13.11
N GLN A 183 -8.86 -3.96 11.88
CA GLN A 183 -10.15 -3.97 11.18
C GLN A 183 -10.66 -5.39 10.88
N VAL A 184 -9.77 -6.31 10.49
CA VAL A 184 -10.15 -7.72 10.26
C VAL A 184 -10.63 -8.36 11.56
N THR A 185 -9.91 -8.15 12.68
CA THR A 185 -10.29 -8.71 13.99
C THR A 185 -11.54 -8.08 14.59
N ALA A 186 -11.86 -6.84 14.24
CA ALA A 186 -13.10 -6.16 14.61
C ALA A 186 -14.31 -6.66 13.78
N THR A 187 -14.09 -6.98 12.51
CA THR A 187 -15.15 -7.42 11.59
C THR A 187 -15.45 -8.92 11.70
N SER A 188 -14.48 -9.75 12.11
CA SER A 188 -14.61 -11.21 12.20
C SER A 188 -15.36 -11.72 13.45
N ILE A 189 -15.88 -10.85 14.31
CA ILE A 189 -16.45 -11.21 15.64
C ILE A 189 -17.69 -12.13 15.56
N ARG A 190 -18.31 -12.32 14.38
CA ARG A 190 -19.59 -13.04 14.26
C ARG A 190 -19.63 -14.30 13.39
N SER A 191 -18.62 -14.63 12.58
CA SER A 191 -18.81 -15.66 11.53
C SER A 191 -17.77 -16.75 11.36
N LEU A 192 -16.62 -16.74 12.05
CA LEU A 192 -15.64 -17.86 12.06
C LEU A 192 -14.49 -17.58 13.05
N SER A 193 -13.68 -18.59 13.39
CA SER A 193 -12.58 -18.44 14.35
C SER A 193 -11.61 -17.32 13.93
N ARG A 194 -11.47 -16.33 14.82
CA ARG A 194 -10.74 -15.07 14.65
C ARG A 194 -9.31 -15.24 14.10
N LEU A 195 -8.67 -16.37 14.42
CA LEU A 195 -7.29 -16.69 14.05
C LEU A 195 -7.13 -17.15 12.59
N TRP A 196 -8.07 -17.94 12.06
CA TRP A 196 -7.94 -18.48 10.70
C TRP A 196 -7.97 -17.38 9.65
N TRP A 197 -8.83 -16.37 9.83
CA TRP A 197 -8.88 -15.23 8.93
C TRP A 197 -7.65 -14.34 9.05
N VAL A 198 -7.13 -14.09 10.25
CA VAL A 198 -5.88 -13.34 10.43
C VAL A 198 -4.71 -14.03 9.72
N ILE A 199 -4.59 -15.35 9.82
CA ILE A 199 -3.53 -16.14 9.19
C ILE A 199 -3.68 -16.15 7.66
N VAL A 200 -4.88 -16.44 7.14
CA VAL A 200 -5.15 -16.38 5.70
C VAL A 200 -4.88 -14.98 5.15
N TYR A 201 -5.22 -13.94 5.91
CA TYR A 201 -4.99 -12.56 5.51
C TYR A 201 -3.50 -12.20 5.52
N LEU A 202 -2.75 -12.54 6.58
CA LEU A 202 -1.30 -12.36 6.64
C LEU A 202 -0.58 -13.07 5.49
N CYS A 203 -1.02 -14.30 5.17
CA CYS A 203 -0.50 -15.07 4.03
C CYS A 203 -0.84 -14.46 2.66
N ALA A 204 -2.04 -13.90 2.49
CA ALA A 204 -2.51 -13.36 1.20
C ALA A 204 -1.81 -12.06 0.77
N LEU A 205 -1.28 -11.30 1.72
CA LEU A 205 -1.14 -9.87 1.54
C LEU A 205 0.25 -9.31 1.78
N GLU A 206 1.01 -9.89 2.72
CA GLU A 206 2.24 -9.24 3.17
C GLU A 206 3.45 -10.15 3.37
N ILE A 207 3.38 -11.47 3.11
CA ILE A 207 4.59 -12.32 3.18
C ILE A 207 5.71 -11.75 2.29
N LEU A 208 5.42 -11.27 1.09
CA LEU A 208 6.45 -10.74 0.19
C LEU A 208 7.05 -9.39 0.64
N PRO A 209 6.26 -8.35 0.95
CA PRO A 209 6.78 -7.12 1.56
C PRO A 209 7.51 -7.35 2.89
N VAL A 210 6.98 -8.23 3.76
CA VAL A 210 7.60 -8.60 5.03
C VAL A 210 8.90 -9.35 4.80
N LEU A 211 8.94 -10.35 3.91
CA LEU A 211 10.18 -11.06 3.56
C LEU A 211 11.18 -10.14 2.88
N PHE A 212 10.73 -9.19 2.06
CA PHE A 212 11.59 -8.18 1.48
C PHE A 212 12.22 -7.33 2.58
N ILE A 213 11.42 -6.81 3.53
CA ILE A 213 11.91 -6.04 4.68
C ILE A 213 12.81 -6.89 5.58
N ILE A 214 12.48 -8.15 5.86
CA ILE A 214 13.34 -9.07 6.63
C ILE A 214 14.67 -9.26 5.91
N LYS A 215 14.65 -9.49 4.60
CA LYS A 215 15.88 -9.58 3.79
C LYS A 215 16.64 -8.25 3.82
N LEU A 216 15.93 -7.13 3.84
CA LEU A 216 16.47 -5.78 3.95
C LEU A 216 17.19 -5.57 5.29
N ILE A 217 16.53 -5.94 6.40
CA ILE A 217 17.09 -5.90 7.76
C ILE A 217 18.30 -6.83 7.85
N ILE A 218 18.21 -8.06 7.34
CA ILE A 218 19.31 -9.04 7.34
C ILE A 218 20.48 -8.59 6.47
N SER A 219 20.25 -7.88 5.36
CA SER A 219 21.34 -7.38 4.51
C SER A 219 22.06 -6.17 5.07
N VAL A 220 21.45 -5.48 6.03
CA VAL A 220 21.97 -4.27 6.69
C VAL A 220 22.69 -4.60 7.99
N LEU A 221 22.32 -5.71 8.64
CA LEU A 221 22.93 -6.23 9.86
C LEU A 221 24.15 -7.11 9.56
#